data_AF-A0A8C9KUV4-F1
#
_entry.id   AF-A0A8C9KUV4-F1
#
_cell.length_a   1.000
_cell.length_b   1.000
_cell.length_c   1.000
_cell.angle_alpha   90.00
_cell.angle_beta   90.00
_cell.angle_gamma   90.00
#
_symmetry.space_group_name_H-M   'P 1'
#
loop_
_entity.id
_entity.type
_entity.pdbx_description
1 polymer ?
#
loop_
_entity_poly.entity_id
_entity_poly.type
_entity_poly.pdbx_seq_one_letter_code
_entity_poly.pdbx_strand_id
1 'polypeptide(L)'
;MVWPLWKTIIPQNIWKSAMKEIGTPDVCTDTRVNKGVRTKGIRNVPYRIHVQLSRKHTKDEDSPNKLNTLVIYVPVTTFKNLHTVNVDEN
;
A
#
# COMPACT_ATOMS: atom_id res chain seq x y z
N MET A 1 2.09 12.70 -27.04
CA MET A 1 1.37 11.96 -25.99
C MET A 1 1.81 12.54 -24.65
N VAL A 2 1.13 13.57 -24.16
CA VAL A 2 1.51 14.24 -22.90
C VAL A 2 0.80 13.50 -21.79
N TRP A 3 1.54 12.72 -21.02
CA TRP A 3 0.99 12.12 -19.80
C TRP A 3 0.70 13.24 -18.79
N PRO A 4 -0.55 13.43 -18.32
CA PRO A 4 -0.83 14.38 -17.26
C PRO A 4 -0.18 13.87 -15.97
N LEU A 5 0.50 14.77 -15.26
CA LEU A 5 1.22 14.56 -13.99
C LEU A 5 0.29 14.19 -12.81
N TRP A 6 -0.88 13.63 -13.07
CA TRP A 6 -1.91 13.29 -12.08
C TRP A 6 -1.68 11.90 -11.46
N LYS A 7 -0.69 11.16 -11.96
CA LYS A 7 -0.16 9.95 -11.31
C LYS A 7 1.03 10.31 -10.41
N THR A 8 0.77 10.79 -9.19
CA THR A 8 0.82 9.97 -7.97
C THR A 8 2.22 9.65 -7.43
N ILE A 9 2.90 10.68 -6.88
CA ILE A 9 4.12 10.49 -6.07
C ILE A 9 3.83 9.58 -4.85
N ILE A 10 2.65 9.70 -4.24
CA ILE A 10 2.32 8.97 -2.99
C ILE A 10 2.13 7.46 -3.22
N PRO A 11 1.31 7.00 -4.18
CA PRO A 11 1.29 5.59 -4.58
C PRO A 11 2.66 5.04 -4.95
N GLN A 12 3.52 5.81 -5.63
CA GLN A 12 4.88 5.35 -5.93
C GLN A 12 5.71 5.16 -4.66
N ASN A 13 5.58 6.04 -3.66
CA ASN A 13 6.31 5.91 -2.41
C ASN A 13 5.80 4.73 -1.57
N ILE A 14 4.49 4.51 -1.52
CA ILE A 14 3.88 3.34 -0.85
C ILE A 14 4.34 2.06 -1.56
N TRP A 15 4.30 2.05 -2.88
CA TRP A 15 4.74 0.92 -3.70
C TRP A 15 6.22 0.59 -3.46
N LYS A 16 7.11 1.59 -3.52
CA LYS A 16 8.54 1.42 -3.23
C LYS A 16 8.80 0.92 -1.81
N SER A 17 8.04 1.40 -0.83
CA SER A 17 8.17 0.97 0.56
C SER A 17 7.74 -0.49 0.74
N ALA A 18 6.60 -0.87 0.17
CA ALA A 18 6.09 -2.25 0.21
C ALA A 18 7.03 -3.23 -0.52
N MET A 19 7.57 -2.85 -1.69
CA MET A 19 8.57 -3.66 -2.39
C MET A 19 9.85 -3.83 -1.58
N LYS A 20 10.31 -2.80 -0.85
CA LYS A 20 11.51 -2.89 -0.02
C LYS A 20 11.31 -3.79 1.21
N GLU A 21 10.15 -3.72 1.85
CA GLU A 21 9.82 -4.52 3.04
C GLU A 21 9.58 -6.00 2.71
N ILE A 22 8.82 -6.30 1.65
CA ILE A 22 8.41 -7.69 1.33
C ILE A 22 9.27 -8.36 0.25
N GLY A 23 9.94 -7.58 -0.60
CA GLY A 23 10.81 -8.11 -1.65
C GLY A 23 10.07 -8.72 -2.86
N THR A 24 8.75 -8.51 -2.98
CA THR A 24 7.99 -8.91 -4.18
C THR A 24 7.83 -7.72 -5.14
N PRO A 25 8.04 -7.88 -6.45
CA PRO A 25 7.84 -6.80 -7.42
C PRO A 25 6.36 -6.42 -7.57
N ASP A 26 5.49 -7.43 -7.49
CA ASP A 26 4.06 -7.26 -7.66
C ASP A 26 3.41 -6.87 -6.34
N VAL A 27 2.87 -5.66 -6.34
CA VAL A 27 2.20 -5.06 -5.19
C VAL A 27 0.90 -4.44 -5.66
N CYS A 28 -0.20 -4.97 -5.15
CA CYS A 28 -1.54 -4.43 -5.35
C CYS A 28 -1.91 -3.51 -4.18
N THR A 29 -2.36 -2.29 -4.48
CA THR A 29 -2.83 -1.34 -3.45
C THR A 29 -4.35 -1.33 -3.41
N ASP A 30 -4.96 -1.58 -2.24
CA ASP A 30 -6.40 -1.44 -2.07
C ASP A 30 -6.83 0.01 -2.36
N THR A 31 -7.95 0.15 -3.06
CA THR A 31 -8.66 1.42 -3.27
C THR A 31 -8.85 2.22 -1.97
N ARG A 32 -9.01 1.55 -0.82
CA ARG A 32 -9.17 2.18 0.49
C ARG A 32 -7.93 2.95 0.93
N VAL A 33 -6.72 2.49 0.58
CA VAL A 33 -5.47 3.20 0.88
C VAL A 33 -5.46 4.54 0.17
N ASN A 34 -5.79 4.55 -1.12
CA ASN A 34 -5.84 5.79 -1.91
C ASN A 34 -6.91 6.76 -1.40
N LYS A 35 -8.08 6.25 -0.99
CA LYS A 35 -9.12 7.06 -0.36
C LYS A 35 -8.66 7.63 0.98
N GLY A 36 -8.03 6.82 1.83
CA GLY A 36 -7.46 7.21 3.12
C GLY A 36 -6.45 8.34 3.01
N VAL A 37 -5.46 8.17 2.12
CA VAL A 37 -4.44 9.18 1.79
C VAL A 37 -5.07 10.51 1.36
N ARG A 38 -6.14 10.46 0.54
CA ARG A 38 -6.75 11.65 -0.08
C ARG A 38 -8.00 12.16 0.64
N THR A 39 -8.30 11.68 1.84
CA THR A 39 -9.45 12.14 2.64
C THR A 39 -9.49 13.65 2.85
N LYS A 40 -8.32 14.29 3.05
CA LYS A 40 -8.19 15.74 3.29
C LYS A 40 -7.82 16.55 2.03
N GLY A 41 -7.89 15.94 0.85
CA GLY A 41 -7.53 16.55 -0.43
C GLY A 41 -6.07 16.35 -0.84
N ILE A 42 -5.68 16.96 -1.97
CA ILE A 42 -4.35 16.76 -2.58
C ILE A 42 -3.24 17.52 -1.84
N ARG A 43 -3.58 18.66 -1.23
CA ARG A 43 -2.61 19.54 -0.55
C ARG A 43 -2.30 19.13 0.88
N ASN A 44 -3.22 18.42 1.55
CA ASN A 44 -3.10 18.06 2.96
C ASN A 44 -3.00 16.54 3.15
N VAL A 45 -1.93 15.96 2.60
CA VAL A 45 -1.66 14.53 2.69
C VAL A 45 -1.22 14.19 4.13
N PRO A 46 -1.78 13.14 4.75
CA PRO A 46 -1.35 12.73 6.08
C PRO A 46 0.14 12.32 6.07
N TYR A 47 0.88 12.76 7.09
CA TYR A 47 2.32 12.48 7.21
C TYR A 47 2.62 10.99 7.48
N ARG A 48 1.69 10.28 8.15
CA ARG A 48 1.81 8.86 8.47
C ARG A 48 0.48 8.16 8.19
N ILE A 49 0.58 6.93 7.72
CA ILE A 49 -0.55 6.04 7.44
C ILE A 49 -0.20 4.67 7.96
N HIS A 50 -1.15 4.01 8.60
CA HIS A 50 -1.00 2.62 8.99
C HIS A 50 -1.57 1.72 7.90
N VAL A 51 -0.74 0.81 7.42
CA VAL A 51 -1.11 -0.15 6.37
C VAL A 51 -0.74 -1.54 6.85
N GLN A 52 -1.59 -2.50 6.52
CA GLN A 52 -1.29 -3.90 6.67
C GLN A 52 -0.80 -4.42 5.32
N LEU A 53 0.30 -5.15 5.33
CA LEU A 53 0.81 -5.83 4.16
C LEU A 53 0.47 -7.32 4.29
N SER A 54 -0.13 -7.88 3.26
CA SER A 54 -0.44 -9.31 3.19
C SER A 54 0.18 -9.89 1.94
N ARG A 55 0.98 -10.95 2.11
CA ARG A 55 1.57 -11.69 1.00
C ARG A 55 0.63 -12.83 0.64
N LYS A 56 0.14 -12.86 -0.60
CA LYS A 56 -0.77 -13.89 -1.09
C LYS A 56 -0.23 -14.53 -2.36
N HIS A 57 -0.58 -15.80 -2.57
CA HIS A 57 -0.34 -16.45 -3.84
C HIS A 57 -1.24 -15.84 -4.92
N THR A 58 -0.64 -15.53 -6.06
CA THR A 58 -1.36 -15.05 -7.22
C THR A 58 -2.16 -16.21 -7.82
N LYS A 59 -3.44 -15.97 -8.13
CA LYS A 59 -4.31 -16.93 -8.85
C LYS A 59 -4.16 -16.85 -10.37
N ASP A 60 -3.46 -15.83 -10.85
CA ASP A 60 -3.21 -15.59 -12.26
C ASP A 60 -2.00 -16.41 -12.71
N GLU A 61 -2.25 -17.44 -13.51
CA GLU A 61 -1.22 -18.35 -14.02
C GLU A 61 -0.27 -17.66 -15.01
N ASP A 62 -0.69 -16.55 -15.61
CA ASP A 62 0.12 -15.79 -16.58
C ASP A 62 1.08 -14.79 -15.91
N SER A 63 1.01 -14.64 -14.58
CA SER A 63 1.88 -13.72 -13.85
C SER A 63 3.29 -14.31 -13.64
N PRO A 64 4.38 -13.57 -13.94
CA PRO A 64 5.74 -14.08 -13.75
C PRO A 64 6.10 -14.27 -12.27
N ASN A 65 5.40 -13.59 -11.36
CA ASN A 65 5.60 -13.72 -9.92
C ASN A 65 4.46 -14.52 -9.28
N LYS A 66 4.82 -15.65 -8.66
CA LYS A 66 3.88 -16.50 -7.91
C LYS A 66 3.27 -15.82 -6.67
N LEU A 67 3.88 -14.74 -6.20
CA LEU A 67 3.56 -14.07 -4.94
C LEU A 67 3.28 -12.60 -5.19
N ASN A 68 2.13 -12.14 -4.74
CA ASN A 68 1.70 -10.75 -4.80
C ASN A 68 1.49 -10.20 -3.39
N THR A 69 1.87 -8.96 -3.18
CA THR A 69 1.62 -8.23 -1.94
C THR A 69 0.38 -7.38 -2.07
N LEU A 70 -0.60 -7.60 -1.20
CA LEU A 70 -1.75 -6.74 -1.04
C LEU A 70 -1.51 -5.73 0.09
N VAL A 71 -1.62 -4.44 -0.22
CA VAL A 71 -1.56 -3.34 0.75
C VAL A 71 -2.98 -2.97 1.15
N ILE A 72 -3.31 -3.15 2.42
CA ILE A 72 -4.63 -2.89 3.00
C ILE A 72 -4.53 -1.67 3.92
N TYR A 73 -5.52 -0.78 3.84
CA TYR A 73 -5.61 0.36 4.74
C TYR A 73 -6.22 -0.06 6.08
N VAL A 74 -5.50 0.24 7.17
CA VAL A 74 -6.01 0.02 8.53
C VAL A 74 -6.31 1.39 9.16
N PRO A 75 -7.58 1.73 9.41
CA PRO A 75 -7.91 2.97 10.09
C PRO A 75 -7.42 2.90 11.53
N VAL A 76 -6.65 3.90 11.94
CA VAL A 76 -6.11 4.03 13.29
C VAL A 76 -6.37 5.45 13.79
N THR A 77 -6.80 5.57 15.04
CA THR A 77 -7.10 6.86 15.69
C THR A 77 -5.85 7.57 16.20
N THR A 78 -4.83 6.83 16.68
CA THR A 78 -3.59 7.38 17.23
C THR A 78 -2.34 6.65 16.74
N PHE A 79 -1.32 7.41 16.32
CA PHE A 79 -0.03 6.86 15.87
C PHE A 79 1.02 6.69 16.98
N LYS A 80 0.66 6.90 18.24
CA LYS A 80 1.60 6.80 19.37
C LYS A 80 1.85 5.32 19.69
N ASN A 81 3.11 4.95 19.87
CA ASN A 81 3.57 3.61 20.28
C ASN A 81 3.12 2.45 19.37
N LEU A 82 2.81 2.73 18.10
CA LEU A 82 2.56 1.67 17.13
C LEU A 82 3.88 1.19 16.55
N HIS A 83 4.12 -0.10 16.69
CA HIS A 83 5.23 -0.82 16.10
C HIS A 83 4.72 -1.75 15.01
N THR A 84 5.62 -2.23 14.16
CA THR A 84 5.31 -3.30 13.21
C THR A 84 4.95 -4.55 14.00
N VAL A 85 3.73 -5.04 13.80
CA VAL A 85 3.22 -6.26 14.43
C VAL A 85 2.91 -7.26 13.33
N ASN A 86 3.28 -8.53 13.54
CA ASN A 86 2.87 -9.62 12.67
C ASN A 86 1.39 -9.90 12.93
N VAL A 87 0.59 -9.88 11.87
CA VAL A 87 -0.83 -10.23 11.94
C VAL A 87 -0.95 -11.71 11.64
N ASP A 88 -1.40 -12.50 12.62
CA ASP A 88 -1.70 -13.91 12.42
C ASP A 88 -3.04 -14.07 11.68
N GLU A 89 -3.06 -14.92 10.66
CA GLU A 89 -4.28 -15.35 9.99
C GLU A 89 -4.96 -16.41 10.87
N ASN A 90 -6.02 -16.02 11.59
CA ASN A 90 -6.89 -16.94 12.33
C ASN A 90 -8.14 -17.33 11.53
#